data_AF-A0A1Q2M1A7-F1
#
_entry.id   AF-A0A1Q2M1A7-F1
#
_cell.length_a   1.000
_cell.length_b   1.000
_cell.length_c   1.000
_cell.angle_alpha   90.00
_cell.angle_beta   90.00
_cell.angle_gamma   90.00
#
_symmetry.space_group_name_H-M   'P 1'
#
loop_
_entity.id
_entity.type
_entity.pdbx_description
1 polymer ?
#
loop_
_entity_poly.entity_id
_entity_poly.type
_entity_poly.pdbx_seq_one_letter_code
_entity_poly.pdbx_strand_id
1 'polypeptide(L)'
;MLAITIALSGAGVIAHWLMPSSLVLLPRAGSAQGERSAVAASPRSADLQQVISVSSLSNSSPSAPSVHPAVPAISAGEFIGRKHGAVIQDDFGNFRVDLSTRGFASREYLVSARPIYYPQEVMLDSPAQIQGCPLVGYYIEGGSHGSLLVVSAGGFRVFHYRCQFDVARSVFHLQKLADNPVLDGSLNQLLAAAATLPAKKSQ
;
A
#
# COMPACT_ATOMS: atom_id res chain seq x y z
N MET A 1 47.25 40.47 9.59
CA MET A 1 46.59 39.48 10.47
C MET A 1 45.20 40.04 10.78
N LEU A 2 44.09 39.32 10.70
CA LEU A 2 43.89 37.87 10.82
C LEU A 2 42.86 37.40 9.77
N ALA A 3 43.02 36.19 9.22
CA ALA A 3 41.99 35.56 8.37
C ALA A 3 41.23 34.52 9.19
N ILE A 4 39.90 34.51 9.09
CA ILE A 4 39.04 33.55 9.80
C ILE A 4 38.37 32.65 8.76
N THR A 5 38.84 31.41 8.68
CA THR A 5 38.25 30.35 7.85
C THR A 5 37.56 29.36 8.78
N ILE A 6 36.22 29.29 8.73
CA ILE A 6 35.45 28.30 9.49
C ILE A 6 34.96 27.23 8.52
N ALA A 7 35.55 26.04 8.63
CA ALA A 7 35.06 24.84 7.97
C ALA A 7 34.13 24.08 8.93
N LEU A 8 32.87 23.87 8.53
CA LEU A 8 31.99 22.89 9.16
C LEU A 8 31.89 21.65 8.24
N SER A 9 32.54 20.58 8.66
CA SER A 9 32.43 19.26 8.03
C SER A 9 31.08 18.61 8.38
N GLY A 10 30.30 18.26 7.36
CA GLY A 10 29.01 17.59 7.54
C GLY A 10 29.16 16.09 7.82
N ALA A 11 28.44 15.58 8.81
CA ALA A 11 28.29 14.15 9.07
C ALA A 11 27.02 13.62 8.37
N GLY A 12 27.17 13.09 7.15
CA GLY A 12 26.08 12.47 6.41
C GLY A 12 25.76 11.06 6.94
N VAL A 13 24.69 10.91 7.73
CA VAL A 13 24.21 9.59 8.18
C VAL A 13 23.37 8.95 7.05
N ILE A 14 23.98 8.06 6.28
CA ILE A 14 23.29 7.29 5.24
C ILE A 14 22.55 6.11 5.89
N ALA A 15 21.27 6.28 6.18
CA ALA A 15 20.39 5.19 6.61
C ALA A 15 19.90 4.39 5.40
N HIS A 16 20.57 3.28 5.08
CA HIS A 16 20.07 2.31 4.10
C HIS A 16 18.86 1.54 4.67
N TRP A 17 17.66 1.88 4.19
CA TRP A 17 16.45 1.11 4.47
C TRP A 17 16.34 -0.07 3.50
N LEU A 18 16.64 -1.27 4.00
CA LEU A 18 16.40 -2.52 3.29
C LEU A 18 14.90 -2.77 3.19
N MET A 19 14.31 -2.51 2.02
CA MET A 19 12.98 -3.00 1.67
C MET A 19 13.07 -4.47 1.23
N PRO A 20 12.18 -5.37 1.70
CA PRO A 20 12.19 -6.77 1.28
C PRO A 20 11.84 -6.90 -0.22
N SER A 21 12.84 -7.28 -1.02
CA SER A 21 12.75 -7.37 -2.49
C SER A 21 12.11 -8.67 -2.99
N SER A 22 10.86 -8.94 -2.62
CA SER A 22 10.05 -9.98 -3.29
C SER A 22 8.57 -9.91 -2.93
N LEU A 23 7.76 -9.39 -3.87
CA LEU A 23 6.32 -9.61 -3.89
C LEU A 23 6.06 -10.66 -4.98
N VAL A 24 6.01 -11.93 -4.58
CA VAL A 24 5.82 -13.06 -5.51
C VAL A 24 4.36 -13.11 -5.93
N LEU A 25 4.06 -12.57 -7.10
CA LEU A 25 2.76 -12.76 -7.76
C LEU A 25 2.73 -14.18 -8.36
N LEU A 26 2.03 -15.08 -7.68
CA LEU A 26 1.74 -16.42 -8.20
C LEU A 26 0.81 -16.29 -9.42
N PRO A 27 1.18 -16.80 -10.60
CA PRO A 27 0.30 -16.77 -11.76
C PRO A 27 -0.92 -17.66 -11.50
N ARG A 28 -2.11 -17.06 -11.53
CA ARG A 28 -3.37 -17.82 -11.49
C ARG A 28 -3.48 -18.59 -12.80
N ALA A 29 -3.40 -19.92 -12.74
CA ALA A 29 -3.63 -20.79 -13.89
C ALA A 29 -5.08 -20.62 -14.37
N GLY A 30 -5.28 -19.76 -15.36
CA GLY A 30 -6.53 -19.65 -16.10
C GLY A 30 -6.60 -20.79 -17.10
N SER A 31 -7.51 -21.75 -16.86
CA SER A 31 -7.79 -22.83 -17.79
C SER A 31 -8.36 -22.27 -19.10
N ALA A 32 -7.53 -22.15 -20.13
CA ALA A 32 -7.99 -21.89 -21.49
C ALA A 32 -8.64 -23.17 -22.06
N GLN A 33 -9.91 -23.09 -22.49
CA GLN A 33 -10.60 -24.23 -23.09
C GLN A 33 -11.50 -23.82 -24.27
N GLY A 34 -11.12 -24.28 -25.47
CA GLY A 34 -11.84 -24.18 -26.75
C GLY A 34 -11.68 -22.85 -27.50
N GLU A 35 -11.65 -22.76 -28.84
CA GLU A 35 -11.52 -23.69 -29.98
C GLU A 35 -11.04 -22.84 -31.20
N ARG A 36 -10.49 -23.30 -32.35
CA ARG A 36 -10.28 -24.61 -33.01
C ARG A 36 -9.13 -24.48 -34.05
N SER A 37 -8.74 -25.58 -34.71
CA SER A 37 -7.92 -25.66 -35.95
C SER A 37 -6.42 -25.31 -35.87
N ALA A 38 -5.48 -25.99 -36.55
CA ALA A 38 -5.51 -27.29 -37.25
C ALA A 38 -4.07 -27.80 -37.55
N VAL A 39 -3.90 -29.14 -37.57
CA VAL A 39 -2.86 -29.92 -38.31
C VAL A 39 -1.36 -29.69 -38.03
N ALA A 40 -0.69 -30.69 -37.41
CA ALA A 40 0.40 -31.50 -38.01
C ALA A 40 0.96 -32.57 -37.03
N ALA A 41 1.49 -33.69 -37.56
CA ALA A 41 2.13 -34.80 -36.81
C ALA A 41 3.58 -34.45 -36.37
N SER A 42 4.35 -35.19 -35.54
CA SER A 42 4.38 -36.63 -35.19
C SER A 42 5.17 -36.87 -33.85
N PRO A 43 5.32 -38.12 -33.31
CA PRO A 43 5.62 -38.37 -31.89
C PRO A 43 7.06 -38.78 -31.50
N ARG A 44 7.38 -38.69 -30.19
CA ARG A 44 8.29 -39.51 -29.35
C ARG A 44 8.09 -39.05 -27.88
N SER A 45 7.72 -39.92 -26.92
CA SER A 45 8.60 -40.80 -26.11
C SER A 45 9.61 -40.02 -25.24
N ALA A 46 9.77 -40.21 -23.93
CA ALA A 46 9.08 -41.07 -22.95
C ALA A 46 9.32 -40.56 -21.51
N ASP A 47 8.67 -41.20 -20.54
CA ASP A 47 8.96 -41.30 -19.09
C ASP A 47 9.71 -40.18 -18.33
N LEU A 48 9.03 -39.66 -17.29
CA LEU A 48 9.44 -39.88 -15.88
C LEU A 48 8.32 -39.43 -14.92
N GLN A 49 7.37 -40.34 -14.64
CA GLN A 49 6.42 -40.15 -13.52
C GLN A 49 7.09 -40.56 -12.21
N GLN A 50 7.60 -39.58 -11.45
CA GLN A 50 8.10 -39.85 -10.10
C GLN A 50 6.94 -39.80 -9.09
N VAL A 51 6.31 -40.96 -8.86
CA VAL A 51 5.23 -41.12 -7.89
C VAL A 51 5.79 -41.01 -6.47
N ILE A 52 5.54 -39.88 -5.80
CA ILE A 52 5.87 -39.72 -4.38
C ILE A 52 4.73 -40.32 -3.56
N SER A 53 4.84 -41.62 -3.27
CA SER A 53 3.99 -42.28 -2.26
C SER A 53 4.37 -41.79 -0.86
N VAL A 54 3.68 -40.75 -0.38
CA VAL A 54 3.78 -40.33 1.03
C VAL A 54 2.91 -41.27 1.87
N SER A 55 3.56 -42.08 2.71
CA SER A 55 2.88 -43.03 3.59
C SER A 55 1.92 -42.32 4.55
N SER A 56 0.66 -42.75 4.53
CA SER A 56 -0.37 -42.38 5.50
C SER A 56 -0.09 -43.03 6.86
N LEU A 57 -0.01 -42.21 7.92
CA LEU A 57 -0.18 -42.64 9.32
C LEU A 57 -0.25 -41.43 10.27
N SER A 58 -1.47 -40.99 10.59
CA SER A 58 -1.81 -40.42 11.91
C SER A 58 -3.33 -40.32 12.05
N ASN A 59 -3.86 -41.10 12.98
CA ASN A 59 -5.29 -41.24 13.23
C ASN A 59 -5.72 -40.18 14.24
N SER A 60 -6.24 -39.05 13.77
CA SER A 60 -6.83 -38.00 14.61
C SER A 60 -8.26 -37.73 14.20
N SER A 61 -9.20 -37.88 15.15
CA SER A 61 -10.63 -37.66 14.93
C SER A 61 -10.89 -36.32 14.23
N PRO A 62 -11.78 -36.27 13.22
CA PRO A 62 -12.18 -35.01 12.61
C PRO A 62 -13.05 -34.22 13.59
N SER A 63 -12.40 -33.46 14.47
CA SER A 63 -13.02 -32.30 15.13
C SER A 63 -13.62 -31.43 14.03
N ALA A 64 -14.96 -31.31 14.01
CA ALA A 64 -15.68 -30.68 12.91
C ALA A 64 -15.04 -29.32 12.57
N PRO A 65 -14.71 -29.06 11.28
CA PRO A 65 -14.04 -27.82 10.92
C PRO A 65 -14.91 -26.66 11.38
N SER A 66 -14.34 -25.80 12.22
CA SER A 66 -15.00 -24.57 12.65
C SER A 66 -15.36 -23.80 11.39
N VAL A 67 -16.65 -23.76 11.06
CA VAL A 67 -17.16 -22.98 9.92
C VAL A 67 -17.10 -21.52 10.34
N HIS A 68 -15.90 -20.95 10.26
CA HIS A 68 -15.75 -19.51 10.22
C HIS A 68 -16.65 -19.00 9.09
N PRO A 69 -17.59 -18.09 9.38
CA PRO A 69 -18.51 -17.60 8.37
C PRO A 69 -17.69 -17.01 7.23
N ALA A 70 -17.85 -17.56 6.04
CA ALA A 70 -17.11 -17.13 4.87
C ALA A 70 -17.35 -15.63 4.68
N VAL A 71 -16.29 -14.83 4.82
CA VAL A 71 -16.39 -13.38 4.57
C VAL A 71 -16.87 -13.21 3.13
N PRO A 72 -18.00 -12.52 2.89
CA PRO A 72 -18.56 -12.44 1.55
C PRO A 72 -17.55 -11.79 0.60
N ALA A 73 -17.25 -12.50 -0.49
CA ALA A 73 -16.33 -12.02 -1.49
C ALA A 73 -16.95 -10.81 -2.22
N ILE A 74 -16.35 -9.64 -2.02
CA ILE A 74 -16.72 -8.40 -2.74
C ILE A 74 -16.18 -8.43 -4.16
N SER A 75 -16.87 -7.76 -5.09
CA SER A 75 -16.37 -7.61 -6.46
C SER A 75 -15.25 -6.57 -6.56
N ALA A 76 -14.50 -6.59 -7.67
CA ALA A 76 -13.44 -5.60 -7.92
C ALA A 76 -14.00 -4.16 -7.95
N GLY A 77 -15.07 -3.93 -8.73
CA GLY A 77 -15.78 -2.65 -8.76
C GLY A 77 -16.34 -2.23 -7.39
N GLU A 78 -16.84 -3.16 -6.56
CA GLU A 78 -17.28 -2.82 -5.20
C GLU A 78 -16.10 -2.41 -4.30
N PHE A 79 -14.97 -3.12 -4.38
CA PHE A 79 -13.74 -2.74 -3.67
C PHE A 79 -13.24 -1.36 -4.09
N ILE A 80 -13.22 -1.06 -5.39
CA ILE A 80 -12.83 0.24 -5.95
C ILE A 80 -13.79 1.34 -5.50
N GLY A 81 -15.11 1.10 -5.55
CA GLY A 81 -16.12 2.03 -5.05
C GLY A 81 -15.94 2.33 -3.55
N ARG A 82 -15.70 1.31 -2.73
CA ARG A 82 -15.38 1.46 -1.29
C ARG A 82 -14.08 2.24 -1.07
N LYS A 83 -13.05 2.04 -1.90
CA LYS A 83 -11.79 2.80 -1.86
C LYS A 83 -12.01 4.27 -2.19
N HIS A 84 -12.74 4.59 -3.26
CA HIS A 84 -13.08 5.98 -3.60
C HIS A 84 -13.89 6.66 -2.48
N GLY A 85 -14.96 6.00 -2.00
CA GLY A 85 -15.85 6.56 -0.97
C GLY A 85 -15.21 6.72 0.42
N ALA A 86 -14.01 6.19 0.65
CA ALA A 86 -13.25 6.37 1.88
C ALA A 86 -12.43 7.68 1.91
N VAL A 87 -12.27 8.36 0.77
CA VAL A 87 -11.61 9.67 0.70
C VAL A 87 -12.62 10.75 1.06
N ILE A 88 -12.26 11.59 2.02
CA ILE A 88 -13.05 12.72 2.51
C ILE A 88 -12.22 14.00 2.49
N GLN A 89 -12.86 15.16 2.47
CA GLN A 89 -12.20 16.45 2.70
C GLN A 89 -12.33 16.83 4.18
N ASP A 90 -11.30 17.46 4.74
CA ASP A 90 -11.32 17.99 6.10
C ASP A 90 -11.62 19.50 6.15
N ASP A 91 -11.71 20.05 7.36
CA ASP A 91 -12.07 21.45 7.61
C ASP A 91 -11.04 22.47 7.06
N PHE A 92 -9.85 22.01 6.69
CA PHE A 92 -8.79 22.82 6.06
C PHE A 92 -8.83 22.73 4.53
N GLY A 93 -9.78 21.98 3.97
CA GLY A 93 -9.87 21.71 2.53
C GLY A 93 -8.90 20.63 2.04
N ASN A 94 -8.15 19.98 2.93
CA ASN A 94 -7.23 18.91 2.57
C ASN A 94 -7.97 17.58 2.41
N PHE A 95 -7.46 16.70 1.56
CA PHE A 95 -8.02 15.36 1.34
C PHE A 95 -7.44 14.40 2.37
N ARG A 96 -8.28 13.53 2.92
CA ARG A 96 -7.91 12.54 3.94
C ARG A 96 -8.53 11.18 3.66
N VAL A 97 -7.83 10.11 4.02
CA VAL A 97 -8.39 8.77 4.14
C VAL A 97 -7.90 8.08 5.41
N ASP A 98 -8.81 7.39 6.11
CA ASP A 98 -8.49 6.48 7.22
C ASP A 98 -8.11 5.11 6.64
N LEU A 99 -6.87 4.68 6.93
CA LEU A 99 -6.24 3.45 6.45
C LEU A 99 -6.24 2.35 7.53
N SER A 100 -6.78 2.64 8.72
CA SER A 100 -6.74 1.76 9.88
C SER A 100 -7.46 0.43 9.61
N THR A 101 -6.75 -0.69 9.80
CA THR A 101 -7.39 -2.00 9.71
C THR A 101 -8.09 -2.34 11.03
N ARG A 102 -9.38 -2.70 10.96
CA ARG A 102 -10.17 -3.07 12.16
C ARG A 102 -9.49 -4.20 12.93
N GLY A 103 -9.37 -4.04 14.25
CA GLY A 103 -8.74 -5.00 15.15
C GLY A 103 -7.27 -4.73 15.44
N PHE A 104 -6.59 -3.91 14.64
CA PHE A 104 -5.21 -3.48 14.91
C PHE A 104 -5.17 -2.31 15.91
N ALA A 105 -4.06 -2.19 16.64
CA ALA A 105 -3.86 -1.16 17.65
C ALA A 105 -3.33 0.18 17.10
N SER A 106 -2.88 0.21 15.85
CA SER A 106 -2.52 1.44 15.14
C SER A 106 -3.73 2.05 14.44
N ARG A 107 -3.73 3.38 14.33
CA ARG A 107 -4.57 4.11 13.40
C ARG A 107 -3.71 4.84 12.39
N GLU A 108 -4.08 4.79 11.13
CA GLU A 108 -3.28 5.28 10.02
C GLU A 108 -4.10 6.23 9.16
N TYR A 109 -3.54 7.40 8.86
CA TYR A 109 -4.20 8.44 8.08
C TYR A 109 -3.27 8.94 6.99
N LEU A 110 -3.73 8.91 5.74
CA LEU A 110 -3.09 9.65 4.66
C LEU A 110 -3.83 10.96 4.48
N VAL A 111 -3.10 12.07 4.49
CA VAL A 111 -3.58 13.43 4.24
C VAL A 111 -2.83 14.03 3.06
N SER A 112 -3.49 14.80 2.19
CA SER A 112 -2.85 15.48 1.05
C SER A 112 -3.51 16.82 0.70
N ALA A 113 -2.70 17.77 0.24
CA ALA A 113 -3.13 19.13 -0.13
C ALA A 113 -3.84 19.21 -1.50
N ARG A 114 -3.87 18.11 -2.24
CA ARG A 114 -4.58 17.93 -3.51
C ARG A 114 -5.27 16.55 -3.48
N PRO A 115 -6.20 16.23 -4.38
CA PRO A 115 -6.95 14.98 -4.38
C PRO A 115 -6.12 13.72 -4.11
N ILE A 116 -6.59 12.93 -3.15
CA ILE A 116 -6.25 11.52 -2.99
C ILE A 116 -7.24 10.72 -3.84
N TYR A 117 -6.77 9.76 -4.62
CA TYR A 117 -7.64 8.89 -5.40
C TYR A 117 -7.17 7.44 -5.38
N TYR A 118 -8.11 6.53 -5.63
CA TYR A 118 -7.79 5.18 -6.09
C TYR A 118 -7.93 5.17 -7.63
N PRO A 119 -7.14 4.42 -8.41
CA PRO A 119 -7.33 4.38 -9.86
C PRO A 119 -8.62 3.62 -10.19
N GLN A 120 -9.35 4.10 -11.20
CA GLN A 120 -10.48 3.35 -11.77
C GLN A 120 -9.96 2.12 -12.55
N GLU A 121 -10.80 1.13 -12.81
CA GLU A 121 -10.41 -0.10 -13.53
C GLU A 121 -9.68 0.22 -14.86
N VAL A 122 -10.22 1.15 -15.65
CA VAL A 122 -9.61 1.61 -16.92
C VAL A 122 -8.22 2.25 -16.76
N MET A 123 -7.91 2.83 -15.58
CA MET A 123 -6.59 3.41 -15.29
C MET A 123 -5.60 2.35 -14.81
N LEU A 124 -6.07 1.23 -14.25
CA LEU A 124 -5.24 0.08 -13.90
C LEU A 124 -4.77 -0.64 -15.17
N ASP A 125 -5.64 -0.76 -16.18
CA ASP A 125 -5.31 -1.30 -17.51
C ASP A 125 -4.41 -0.37 -18.33
N SER A 126 -4.36 0.93 -18.00
CA SER A 126 -3.55 1.93 -18.69
C SER A 126 -2.77 2.82 -17.72
N PRO A 127 -1.66 2.32 -17.12
CA PRO A 127 -0.90 3.05 -16.09
C PRO A 127 -0.40 4.45 -16.50
N ALA A 128 -0.25 4.72 -17.80
CA ALA A 128 0.09 6.04 -18.33
C ALA A 128 -0.96 7.13 -18.03
N GLN A 129 -2.20 6.75 -17.66
CA GLN A 129 -3.25 7.69 -17.24
C GLN A 129 -3.11 8.12 -15.77
N ILE A 130 -2.25 7.46 -14.98
CA ILE A 130 -2.11 7.72 -13.54
C ILE A 130 -1.19 8.93 -13.32
N GLN A 131 -1.80 10.10 -13.06
CA GLN A 131 -1.10 11.37 -12.84
C GLN A 131 -0.81 11.61 -11.36
N GLY A 132 -0.08 10.71 -10.73
CA GLY A 132 0.16 10.78 -9.29
C GLY A 132 1.11 9.72 -8.75
N CYS A 133 1.43 9.86 -7.46
CA CYS A 133 2.38 9.00 -6.76
C CYS A 133 1.67 8.01 -5.86
N PRO A 134 2.01 6.70 -5.91
CA PRO A 134 1.40 5.70 -5.05
C PRO A 134 1.87 5.87 -3.59
N LEU A 135 0.93 5.97 -2.65
CA LEU A 135 1.17 6.07 -1.22
C LEU A 135 0.11 5.28 -0.45
N VAL A 136 0.54 4.24 0.27
CA VAL A 136 -0.28 3.33 1.11
C VAL A 136 -1.57 2.82 0.42
N GLY A 137 -1.44 2.38 -0.83
CA GLY A 137 -2.56 1.81 -1.59
C GLY A 137 -3.57 2.84 -2.11
N TYR A 138 -3.21 4.12 -2.13
CA TYR A 138 -3.87 5.22 -2.85
C TYR A 138 -2.84 5.95 -3.71
N TYR A 139 -3.29 6.92 -4.50
CA TYR A 139 -2.44 7.86 -5.23
C TYR A 139 -2.71 9.29 -4.76
N ILE A 140 -1.65 10.08 -4.62
CA ILE A 140 -1.74 11.53 -4.45
C ILE A 140 -1.41 12.22 -5.77
N GLU A 141 -2.14 13.28 -6.13
CA GLU A 141 -1.97 13.97 -7.42
C GLU A 141 -0.54 14.52 -7.62
N GLY A 142 -0.11 14.61 -8.88
CA GLY A 142 1.14 15.26 -9.27
C GLY A 142 1.32 16.66 -8.66
N GLY A 143 2.53 16.94 -8.16
CA GLY A 143 2.87 18.20 -7.49
C GLY A 143 2.34 18.34 -6.06
N SER A 144 1.49 17.41 -5.58
CA SER A 144 0.88 17.48 -4.25
C SER A 144 1.87 17.25 -3.12
N HIS A 145 1.56 17.82 -1.96
CA HIS A 145 2.16 17.46 -0.68
C HIS A 145 1.27 16.42 0.02
N GLY A 146 1.89 15.43 0.65
CA GLY A 146 1.22 14.35 1.36
C GLY A 146 1.89 14.05 2.69
N SER A 147 1.11 13.63 3.68
CA SER A 147 1.59 13.19 4.99
C SER A 147 0.89 11.90 5.40
N LEU A 148 1.68 10.90 5.78
CA LEU A 148 1.19 9.68 6.43
C LEU A 148 1.37 9.84 7.95
N LEU A 149 0.26 9.89 8.68
CA LEU A 149 0.22 9.89 10.15
C LEU A 149 -0.10 8.48 10.64
N VAL A 150 0.78 7.93 11.48
CA VAL A 150 0.59 6.66 12.18
C VAL A 150 0.48 6.94 13.67
N VAL A 151 -0.66 6.65 14.27
CA VAL A 151 -0.92 6.78 15.72
C VAL A 151 -0.97 5.39 16.36
N SER A 152 -0.36 5.25 17.53
CA SER A 152 -0.29 4.01 18.30
C SER A 152 -0.35 4.30 19.81
N ALA A 153 -0.48 3.27 20.63
CA ALA A 153 -0.50 3.43 22.10
C ALA A 153 0.77 4.08 22.68
N GLY A 154 1.92 3.97 21.98
CA GLY A 154 3.20 4.58 22.39
C GLY A 154 3.43 5.99 21.82
N GLY A 155 2.42 6.61 21.21
CA GLY A 155 2.53 7.90 20.52
C GLY A 155 2.39 7.79 19.00
N PHE A 156 2.82 8.82 18.29
CA PHE A 156 2.61 8.96 16.84
C PHE A 156 3.91 9.13 16.05
N ARG A 157 3.83 8.87 14.74
CA ARG A 157 4.87 9.16 13.75
C ARG A 157 4.24 9.82 12.54
N VAL A 158 4.91 10.81 11.95
CA VAL A 158 4.47 11.44 10.70
C VAL A 158 5.57 11.27 9.66
N PHE A 159 5.18 10.96 8.43
CA PHE A 159 6.06 10.85 7.28
C PHE A 159 5.58 11.78 6.19
N HIS A 160 6.41 12.75 5.82
CA HIS A 160 6.09 13.81 4.87
C HIS A 160 6.65 13.50 3.49
N TYR A 161 5.87 13.81 2.45
CA TYR A 161 6.21 13.54 1.05
C TYR A 161 5.72 14.66 0.13
N ARG A 162 6.41 14.81 -1.01
CA ARG A 162 5.93 15.56 -2.18
C ARG A 162 5.90 14.64 -3.38
N CYS A 163 4.80 14.63 -4.12
CA CYS A 163 4.74 13.95 -5.40
C CYS A 163 5.36 14.82 -6.49
N GLN A 164 6.39 14.32 -7.17
CA GLN A 164 7.09 15.04 -8.24
C GLN A 164 7.12 14.23 -9.52
N PHE A 165 7.02 14.92 -10.66
CA PHE A 165 7.23 14.33 -11.97
C PHE A 165 8.72 14.43 -12.33
N ASP A 166 9.37 13.29 -12.51
CA ASP A 166 10.71 13.21 -13.08
C ASP A 166 10.59 13.24 -14.61
N VAL A 167 10.96 14.37 -15.21
CA VAL A 167 10.92 14.58 -16.68
C VAL A 167 11.89 13.67 -17.42
N ALA A 168 13.03 13.31 -16.83
CA ALA A 168 14.04 12.47 -17.49
C ALA A 168 13.59 11.00 -17.56
N ARG A 169 12.77 10.56 -16.61
CA ARG A 169 12.20 9.21 -16.56
C ARG A 169 10.74 9.13 -17.02
N SER A 170 10.08 10.28 -17.20
CA SER A 170 8.64 10.40 -17.46
C SER A 170 7.76 9.68 -16.43
N VAL A 171 8.12 9.73 -15.13
CA VAL A 171 7.37 9.07 -14.05
C VAL A 171 7.15 9.98 -12.84
N PHE A 172 6.06 9.72 -12.12
CA PHE A 172 5.80 10.31 -10.81
C PHE A 172 6.55 9.55 -9.69
N HIS A 173 7.18 10.27 -8.76
CA HIS A 173 7.87 9.70 -7.61
C HIS A 173 7.60 10.49 -6.32
N LEU A 174 7.63 9.80 -5.17
CA LEU A 174 7.57 10.43 -3.86
C LEU A 174 8.96 10.91 -3.44
N GLN A 175 9.15 12.22 -3.33
CA GLN A 175 10.27 12.81 -2.59
C GLN A 175 9.89 12.87 -1.11
N LYS A 176 10.70 12.28 -0.23
CA LYS A 176 10.53 12.45 1.23
C LYS A 176 10.92 13.87 1.65
N LEU A 177 10.13 14.49 2.53
CA LEU A 177 10.39 15.80 3.12
C LEU A 177 10.79 15.67 4.60
N ALA A 178 11.34 16.76 5.16
CA ALA A 178 11.58 16.87 6.60
C ALA A 178 10.29 17.26 7.36
N ASP A 179 9.52 18.17 6.78
CA ASP A 179 8.31 18.80 7.31
C ASP A 179 7.25 18.98 6.20
N ASN A 180 6.05 19.44 6.55
CA ASN A 180 4.98 19.74 5.60
C ASN A 180 3.97 20.76 6.16
N PRO A 181 4.36 22.05 6.29
CA PRO A 181 3.54 23.07 6.98
C PRO A 181 2.17 23.31 6.35
N VAL A 182 1.99 22.94 5.08
CA VAL A 182 0.70 23.00 4.37
C VAL A 182 -0.36 22.09 5.01
N LEU A 183 0.07 21.01 5.68
CA LEU A 183 -0.83 20.00 6.29
C LEU A 183 -0.87 20.07 7.82
N ASP A 184 -0.18 21.01 8.46
CA ASP A 184 -0.07 21.08 9.93
C ASP A 184 -1.43 21.20 10.63
N GLY A 185 -2.37 21.99 10.07
CA GLY A 185 -3.74 22.11 10.61
C GLY A 185 -4.45 20.76 10.68
N SER A 186 -4.52 20.06 9.54
CA SER A 186 -5.12 18.72 9.42
C SER A 186 -4.45 17.68 10.33
N LEU A 187 -3.12 17.70 10.40
CA LEU A 187 -2.35 16.77 11.24
C LEU A 187 -2.59 17.03 12.73
N ASN A 188 -2.57 18.30 13.16
CA ASN A 188 -2.84 18.67 14.56
C ASN A 188 -4.29 18.33 14.96
N GLN A 189 -5.26 18.54 14.08
CA GLN A 189 -6.65 18.12 14.32
C GLN A 189 -6.76 16.60 14.50
N LEU A 190 -6.09 15.81 13.66
CA LEU A 190 -6.07 14.35 13.77
C LEU A 190 -5.39 13.87 15.05
N LEU A 191 -4.29 14.49 15.46
CA LEU A 191 -3.60 14.17 16.71
C LEU A 191 -4.48 14.48 17.93
N ALA A 192 -5.16 15.63 17.95
CA ALA A 192 -6.12 15.97 18.99
C ALA A 192 -7.30 14.98 19.05
N ALA A 193 -7.84 14.58 17.89
CA ALA A 193 -8.90 13.58 17.80
C ALA A 193 -8.45 12.16 18.19
N ALA A 194 -7.18 11.82 17.99
CA ALA A 194 -6.64 10.53 18.41
C ALA A 194 -6.32 10.48 19.92
N ALA A 195 -5.99 11.61 20.55
CA ALA A 195 -5.74 11.71 21.98
C ALA A 195 -6.98 11.47 22.86
N THR A 196 -8.20 11.59 22.29
CA THR A 196 -9.46 11.31 23.01
C THR A 196 -9.92 9.85 22.90
N LEU A 197 -9.19 9.00 22.17
CA LEU A 197 -9.52 7.58 22.07
C LEU A 197 -9.28 6.88 23.41
N PRO A 198 -10.29 6.20 23.99
CA PRO A 198 -10.14 5.57 25.29
C PRO A 198 -9.10 4.46 25.21
N ALA A 199 -8.11 4.50 26.12
CA ALA A 199 -7.12 3.44 26.27
C ALA A 199 -7.85 2.11 26.50
N LYS A 200 -7.79 1.22 25.51
CA LYS A 200 -8.45 -0.08 25.55
C LYS A 200 -7.79 -0.90 26.65
N LYS A 201 -8.45 -1.01 27.81
CA LYS A 201 -7.99 -1.85 28.92
C LYS A 201 -7.82 -3.27 28.39
N SER A 202 -6.58 -3.76 28.38
CA SER A 202 -6.31 -5.18 28.22
C SER A 202 -6.87 -5.91 29.44
N GLN A 203 -7.81 -6.81 29.20
CA GLN A 203 -8.29 -7.80 30.16
C GLN A 203 -7.54 -9.11 29.92
#